data_AF-A0A843WI37-F1
#
_entry.id   AF-A0A843WI37-F1
#
_cell.length_a   1.000
_cell.length_b   1.000
_cell.length_c   1.000
_cell.angle_alpha   90.00
_cell.angle_beta   90.00
_cell.angle_gamma   90.00
#
_symmetry.space_group_name_H-M   'P 1'
#
loop_
_entity.id
_entity.type
_entity.pdbx_description
1 polymer ?
#
loop_
_entity_poly.entity_id
_entity_poly.type
_entity_poly.pdbx_seq_one_letter_code
_entity_poly.pdbx_strand_id
1 'polypeptide(L)'
;MVNGDDKNDMGYLYEAMDKAKKNLRKRNPKAYKKWWAIIDKRWEMTLHHDLHAAGYFFNPKIQYKDNVHNDGEVMRGTMNVITRLARTMNERLDAMAEVG
;
A
#
# COMPACT_ATOMS: atom_id res chain seq x y z
N MET A 1 -21.06 -14.13 -21.02
CA MET A 1 -20.39 -12.84 -20.84
C MET A 1 -20.19 -12.66 -19.35
N VAL A 2 -18.94 -12.72 -18.89
CA VAL A 2 -18.60 -12.50 -17.48
C VAL A 2 -18.73 -11.00 -17.25
N ASN A 3 -19.68 -10.58 -16.41
CA ASN A 3 -19.69 -9.21 -15.91
C ASN A 3 -18.47 -9.06 -15.02
N GLY A 4 -17.38 -8.54 -15.60
CA GLY A 4 -16.27 -7.98 -14.85
C GLY A 4 -16.80 -6.76 -14.12
N ASP A 5 -17.16 -6.93 -12.86
CA ASP A 5 -17.26 -5.79 -11.94
C ASP A 5 -15.83 -5.26 -11.77
N ASP A 6 -15.46 -4.36 -12.68
CA ASP A 6 -14.24 -3.56 -12.76
C ASP A 6 -14.09 -2.60 -11.57
N LYS A 7 -14.10 -3.14 -10.34
CA LYS A 7 -13.52 -2.42 -9.21
C LYS A 7 -12.03 -2.71 -9.23
N ASN A 8 -11.26 -1.71 -9.65
CA ASN A 8 -9.85 -1.63 -9.32
C ASN A 8 -9.71 -1.56 -7.77
N ASP A 9 -9.78 -2.72 -7.13
CA ASP A 9 -9.81 -2.92 -5.67
C ASP A 9 -8.42 -2.84 -5.04
N MET A 10 -7.47 -2.14 -5.67
CA MET A 10 -6.06 -2.04 -5.24
C MET A 10 -5.93 -1.64 -3.76
N GLY A 11 -6.73 -0.65 -3.33
CA GLY A 11 -6.76 -0.23 -1.93
C GLY A 11 -7.36 -1.28 -0.99
N TYR A 12 -8.41 -2.01 -1.41
CA TYR A 12 -8.98 -3.08 -0.60
C TYR A 12 -8.05 -4.29 -0.49
N LEU A 13 -7.29 -4.59 -1.54
CA LEU A 13 -6.31 -5.67 -1.54
C LEU A 13 -5.18 -5.38 -0.53
N TYR A 14 -4.69 -4.14 -0.48
CA TYR A 14 -3.72 -3.71 0.53
C TYR A 14 -4.32 -3.83 1.95
N GLU A 15 -5.55 -3.35 2.16
CA GLU A 15 -6.24 -3.45 3.46
C GLU A 15 -6.38 -4.92 3.91
N ALA A 16 -6.74 -5.82 2.99
CA ALA A 16 -6.87 -7.25 3.27
C ALA A 16 -5.50 -7.89 3.63
N MET A 17 -4.44 -7.51 2.91
CA MET A 17 -3.09 -7.98 3.17
C MET A 17 -2.59 -7.52 4.55
N ASP A 18 -2.76 -6.24 4.89
CA ASP A 18 -2.41 -5.69 6.21
C ASP A 18 -3.18 -6.40 7.34
N LYS A 19 -4.49 -6.62 7.16
CA LYS A 19 -5.30 -7.40 8.12
C LYS A 19 -4.79 -8.83 8.29
N ALA A 20 -4.43 -9.52 7.21
CA ALA A 20 -3.87 -10.87 7.26
C ALA A 20 -2.54 -10.89 8.03
N LYS A 21 -1.65 -9.94 7.72
CA LYS A 21 -0.37 -9.72 8.41
C LYS A 21 -0.55 -9.47 9.91
N LYS A 22 -1.48 -8.58 10.32
CA LYS A 22 -1.79 -8.29 11.73
C LYS A 22 -2.38 -9.51 12.45
N ASN A 23 -3.27 -10.25 11.82
CA ASN A 23 -3.88 -11.45 12.39
C ASN A 23 -2.86 -12.58 12.60
N LEU A 24 -1.94 -12.76 11.65
CA LEU A 24 -0.84 -13.72 11.76
C LEU A 24 0.06 -13.39 12.95
N ARG A 25 0.43 -12.10 13.13
CA ARG A 25 1.20 -11.63 14.28
C ARG A 25 0.48 -11.91 15.60
N LYS A 26 -0.83 -11.66 15.65
CA LYS A 26 -1.65 -11.92 16.84
C LYS A 26 -1.74 -13.41 17.18
N ARG A 27 -1.88 -14.29 16.17
CA ARG A 27 -1.97 -15.76 16.37
C ARG A 27 -0.63 -16.40 16.73
N ASN A 28 0.47 -15.97 16.10
CA ASN A 28 1.78 -16.59 16.23
C ASN A 28 2.89 -15.57 16.55
N PRO A 29 2.83 -14.86 17.69
CA PRO A 29 3.73 -13.74 17.99
C PRO A 29 5.22 -14.12 18.03
N LYS A 30 5.55 -15.38 18.32
CA LYS A 30 6.94 -15.87 18.33
C LYS A 30 7.49 -16.25 16.95
N ALA A 31 6.63 -16.50 15.96
CA ALA A 31 7.03 -17.08 14.67
C ALA A 31 6.53 -16.31 13.43
N TYR A 32 5.71 -15.26 13.60
CA TYR A 32 5.08 -14.55 12.49
C TYR A 32 6.08 -13.94 11.51
N LYS A 33 7.29 -13.54 11.97
CA LYS A 33 8.32 -12.92 11.12
C LYS A 33 8.72 -13.77 9.92
N LYS A 34 8.84 -15.10 10.10
CA LYS A 34 9.19 -16.02 9.00
C LYS A 34 8.09 -16.05 7.93
N TRP A 35 6.84 -16.05 8.36
CA TRP A 35 5.68 -16.05 7.47
C TRP A 35 5.48 -14.69 6.80
N TRP A 36 5.71 -13.59 7.51
CA TRP A 36 5.77 -12.24 6.93
C TRP A 36 6.76 -12.15 5.79
N ALA A 37 8.00 -12.59 5.98
CA ALA A 37 9.01 -12.52 4.92
C ALA A 37 8.59 -13.28 3.64
N ILE A 38 7.86 -14.39 3.76
CA ILE A 38 7.32 -15.13 2.60
C ILE A 38 6.20 -14.35 1.92
N ILE A 39 5.31 -13.74 2.72
CA ILE A 39 4.21 -12.90 2.22
C ILE A 39 4.77 -11.66 1.54
N ASP A 40 5.71 -10.95 2.16
CA ASP A 40 6.36 -9.76 1.64
C ASP A 40 7.06 -10.05 0.32
N LYS A 41 7.87 -11.11 0.27
CA LYS A 41 8.54 -11.52 -0.97
C LYS A 41 7.56 -11.81 -2.10
N ARG A 42 6.43 -12.48 -1.81
CA ARG A 42 5.40 -12.73 -2.82
C ARG A 42 4.69 -11.45 -3.24
N TRP A 43 4.35 -10.60 -2.27
CA TRP A 43 3.69 -9.31 -2.47
C TRP A 43 4.53 -8.39 -3.38
N GLU A 44 5.83 -8.27 -3.12
CA GLU A 44 6.77 -7.50 -3.94
C GLU A 44 6.94 -8.05 -5.36
N MET A 45 6.85 -9.37 -5.55
CA MET A 45 7.03 -10.01 -6.86
C MET A 45 5.79 -9.98 -7.75
N THR A 46 4.59 -10.06 -7.18
CA THR A 46 3.36 -10.24 -7.98
C THR A 46 2.56 -8.95 -8.21
N LEU A 47 2.83 -7.88 -7.46
CA LEU A 47 2.02 -6.66 -7.50
C LEU A 47 2.89 -5.41 -7.38
N HIS A 48 2.59 -4.36 -8.16
CA HIS A 48 3.25 -3.05 -8.05
C HIS A 48 2.98 -2.43 -6.68
N HIS A 49 3.81 -2.77 -5.70
CA HIS A 49 3.64 -2.43 -4.30
C HIS A 49 3.33 -0.94 -4.08
N ASP A 50 4.07 -0.07 -4.75
CA ASP A 50 3.89 1.37 -4.65
C ASP A 50 2.52 1.83 -5.18
N LEU A 51 2.03 1.25 -6.28
CA LEU A 51 0.72 1.57 -6.84
C LEU A 51 -0.44 1.09 -5.94
N HIS A 52 -0.25 -0.02 -5.23
CA HIS A 52 -1.23 -0.50 -4.25
C HIS A 52 -1.24 0.35 -2.99
N ALA A 53 -0.06 0.75 -2.50
CA ALA A 53 0.07 1.68 -1.39
C ALA A 53 -0.60 3.02 -1.72
N ALA A 54 -0.33 3.58 -2.92
CA ALA A 54 -1.01 4.77 -3.41
C ALA A 54 -2.52 4.56 -3.55
N GLY A 55 -2.96 3.42 -4.08
CA GLY A 55 -4.39 3.08 -4.20
C GLY A 55 -5.09 2.92 -2.85
N TYR A 56 -4.39 2.43 -1.83
CA TYR A 56 -4.87 2.36 -0.45
C TYR A 56 -5.01 3.76 0.16
N PHE A 57 -3.96 4.57 0.02
CA PHE A 57 -3.92 5.95 0.50
C PHE A 57 -5.02 6.79 -0.15
N PHE A 58 -5.14 6.80 -1.48
CA PHE A 58 -6.12 7.64 -2.17
C PHE A 58 -7.55 7.10 -2.15
N ASN A 59 -7.82 5.91 -1.60
CA ASN A 59 -9.18 5.37 -1.53
C ASN A 59 -10.00 6.17 -0.50
N PRO A 60 -11.04 6.94 -0.89
CA PRO A 60 -11.78 7.79 0.05
C PRO A 60 -12.51 7.00 1.15
N LYS A 61 -12.81 5.73 0.92
CA LYS A 61 -13.44 4.84 1.92
C LYS A 61 -12.46 4.34 2.97
N ILE A 62 -11.17 4.55 2.76
CA ILE A 62 -10.07 4.10 3.63
C ILE A 62 -9.30 5.30 4.18
N GLN A 63 -8.99 6.30 3.36
CA GLN A 63 -8.12 7.45 3.68
C GLN A 63 -8.45 8.14 5.02
N TYR A 64 -9.74 8.23 5.36
CA TYR A 64 -10.19 8.90 6.57
C TYR A 64 -10.33 7.95 7.79
N LYS A 65 -9.89 6.69 7.68
CA LYS A 65 -9.77 5.78 8.83
C LYS A 65 -8.49 6.09 9.61
N ASP A 66 -8.50 5.81 10.90
CA ASP A 66 -7.34 6.03 11.76
C ASP A 66 -6.10 5.28 11.27
N ASN A 67 -4.94 5.92 11.40
CA ASN A 67 -3.60 5.37 11.16
C ASN A 67 -3.22 5.05 9.71
N VAL A 68 -4.00 5.46 8.70
CA VAL A 68 -3.58 5.32 7.28
C VAL A 68 -2.28 6.07 7.02
N HIS A 69 -2.17 7.29 7.55
CA HIS A 69 -0.98 8.15 7.42
C HIS A 69 0.22 7.72 8.27
N ASN A 70 0.01 6.83 9.26
CA ASN A 70 1.07 6.37 10.16
C ASN A 70 1.83 5.16 9.62
N ASP A 71 1.37 4.58 8.52
CA ASP A 71 2.05 3.46 7.86
C ASP A 71 3.13 3.99 6.90
N GLY A 72 4.39 3.90 7.34
CA GLY A 72 5.54 4.34 6.55
C GLY A 72 5.70 3.59 5.22
N GLU A 73 5.18 2.35 5.11
CA GLU A 73 5.17 1.60 3.86
C GLU A 73 4.17 2.22 2.87
N VAL A 74 2.98 2.61 3.36
CA VAL A 74 1.94 3.29 2.57
C VAL A 74 2.44 4.65 2.10
N MET A 75 2.99 5.47 2.99
CA MET A 75 3.48 6.81 2.67
C MET A 75 4.61 6.76 1.63
N ARG A 76 5.60 5.90 1.84
CA ARG A 76 6.71 5.71 0.89
C ARG A 76 6.22 5.24 -0.47
N GLY A 77 5.34 4.23 -0.50
CA GLY A 77 4.81 3.71 -1.76
C GLY A 77 3.99 4.75 -2.53
N THR A 78 3.20 5.55 -1.81
CA THR A 78 2.43 6.67 -2.39
C THR A 78 3.37 7.72 -2.99
N MET A 79 4.41 8.11 -2.25
CA MET A 79 5.41 9.07 -2.70
C MET A 79 6.16 8.61 -3.95
N ASN A 80 6.53 7.33 -4.01
CA ASN A 80 7.17 6.74 -5.18
C ASN A 80 6.30 6.84 -6.44
N VAL A 81 4.98 6.62 -6.31
CA VAL A 81 4.04 6.76 -7.43
C VAL A 81 3.94 8.21 -7.88
N ILE A 82 3.73 9.16 -6.95
CA ILE A 82 3.62 10.59 -7.29
C ILE A 82 4.90 11.06 -7.98
N THR A 83 6.07 10.73 -7.43
CA THR A 83 7.38 11.09 -7.99
C THR A 83 7.57 10.52 -9.41
N ARG A 84 7.10 9.28 -9.64
CA ARG A 84 7.19 8.65 -10.97
C ARG A 84 6.26 9.31 -11.98
N LEU A 85 5.11 9.80 -11.54
CA LEU A 85 4.12 10.48 -12.39
C LEU A 85 4.45 11.95 -12.64
N ALA A 86 5.24 12.59 -11.77
CA ALA A 86 5.73 13.96 -11.96
C ALA A 86 6.54 14.09 -13.26
N ARG A 87 6.19 15.09 -14.07
CA ARG A 87 6.71 15.30 -15.43
C ARG A 87 8.07 16.01 -15.42
N THR A 88 8.35 16.79 -14.38
CA THR A 88 9.59 17.57 -14.25
C THR A 88 10.30 17.30 -12.92
N MET A 89 11.59 17.66 -12.85
CA MET A 89 12.37 17.52 -11.61
C MET A 89 11.84 18.42 -10.48
N ASN A 90 11.35 19.62 -10.81
CA ASN A 90 10.78 20.53 -9.82
C ASN A 90 9.49 19.94 -9.21
N GLU A 91 8.58 19.41 -10.04
CA GLU A 91 7.38 18.73 -9.55
C GLU A 91 7.71 17.51 -8.67
N ARG A 92 8.83 16.82 -8.90
CA ARG A 92 9.30 15.73 -8.02
C ARG A 92 9.75 16.24 -6.66
N LEU A 93 10.48 17.35 -6.62
CA LEU A 93 10.98 17.96 -5.39
C LEU A 93 9.82 18.54 -4.56
N ASP A 94 8.86 19.21 -5.20
CA ASP A 94 7.68 19.77 -4.54
C ASP A 94 6.82 18.67 -3.94
N ALA A 95 6.56 17.59 -4.69
CA ALA A 95 5.79 16.45 -4.19
C ALA A 95 6.44 15.80 -2.96
N MET A 96 7.78 15.74 -2.89
CA MET A 96 8.49 15.19 -1.72
C MET A 96 8.36 16.08 -0.48
N ALA A 97 8.10 17.37 -0.64
CA ALA A 97 8.03 18.35 0.44
C ALA A 97 6.63 18.47 1.07
N GLU A 98 5.55 18.16 0.34
CA GLU A 98 4.17 18.35 0.81
C GLU A 98 3.61 17.19 1.66
N VAL A 99 4.32 16.06 1.73
CA VAL A 99 3.82 14.80 2.32
C VAL A 99 4.58 14.39 3.61
N GLY A 100 5.58 15.18 4.04
CA GLY A 100 6.36 14.99 5.27
C GLY A 100 5.90 15.88 6.42
#